data_AF-A0A4V6J1E7-F1
#
_entry.id   AF-A0A4V6J1E7-F1
#
_cell.length_a   1.000
_cell.length_b   1.000
_cell.length_c   1.000
_cell.angle_alpha   90.00
_cell.angle_beta   90.00
_cell.angle_gamma   90.00
#
_symmetry.space_group_name_H-M   'P 1'
#
loop_
_entity.id
_entity.type
_entity.pdbx_description
1 polymer ?
#
loop_
_entity_poly.entity_id
_entity_poly.type
_entity_poly.pdbx_seq_one_letter_code
_entity_poly.pdbx_strand_id
1 'polypeptide(L)'
;MFNPLIALLRPVSPLAWLPIGLLLFQKAEPASSWTIFICSIWPMVINTAEGVRRIPQDYLNVARVLQLSEWTVMRRILFPAVLPAVLTGVRLSIGIAWLVIVAAEMLTGGLGIGFWIWNEWNNLNVENIIIAIVIIGVVGLLLEQGLMLIARRFSWQEK
;
A
#
# COMPACT_ATOMS: atom_id res chain seq x y z
N MET A 1 11.56 -14.74 -12.19
CA MET A 1 11.31 -16.06 -11.57
C MET A 1 10.46 -16.01 -10.29
N PHE A 2 10.19 -14.84 -9.66
CA PHE A 2 9.25 -14.71 -8.51
C PHE A 2 7.75 -14.62 -8.89
N ASN A 3 7.41 -14.74 -10.18
CA ASN A 3 6.04 -14.61 -10.68
C ASN A 3 5.00 -15.55 -10.02
N PRO A 4 5.30 -16.84 -9.72
CA PRO A 4 4.28 -17.75 -9.19
C PRO A 4 3.91 -17.48 -7.73
N LEU A 5 4.87 -17.11 -6.87
CA LEU A 5 4.60 -16.74 -5.47
C LEU A 5 3.76 -15.45 -5.38
N ILE A 6 4.12 -14.45 -6.18
CA ILE A 6 3.36 -13.20 -6.26
C ILE A 6 1.96 -13.47 -6.83
N ALA A 7 1.83 -14.33 -7.85
CA ALA A 7 0.53 -14.69 -8.42
C ALA A 7 -0.36 -15.51 -7.47
N LEU A 8 0.23 -16.34 -6.60
CA LEU A 8 -0.49 -17.11 -5.58
C LEU A 8 -0.96 -16.27 -4.38
N LEU A 9 -0.18 -15.25 -4.01
CA LEU A 9 -0.51 -14.36 -2.88
C LEU A 9 -1.43 -13.20 -3.30
N ARG A 10 -1.46 -12.86 -4.59
CA ARG A 10 -2.28 -11.77 -5.16
C ARG A 10 -3.80 -11.91 -4.94
N PRO A 11 -4.44 -13.10 -5.05
CA PRO A 11 -5.88 -13.25 -4.85
C PRO A 11 -6.27 -13.52 -3.39
N VAL A 12 -5.29 -13.67 -2.47
CA VAL A 12 -5.60 -13.95 -1.08
C VAL A 12 -6.18 -12.68 -0.46
N SER A 13 -7.41 -12.79 0.06
CA SER A 13 -8.06 -11.72 0.79
C SER A 13 -7.12 -11.22 1.89
N PRO A 14 -6.88 -9.90 2.00
CA PRO A 14 -6.04 -9.36 3.05
C PRO A 14 -6.39 -9.83 4.46
N LEU A 15 -7.68 -10.02 4.73
CA LEU A 15 -8.17 -10.45 6.04
C LEU A 15 -7.85 -11.91 6.36
N ALA A 16 -7.57 -12.75 5.36
CA ALA A 16 -7.19 -14.15 5.60
C ALA A 16 -5.86 -14.27 6.34
N TRP A 17 -5.04 -13.22 6.33
CA TRP A 17 -3.79 -13.17 7.08
C TRP A 17 -4.03 -12.90 8.57
N LEU A 18 -5.10 -12.20 8.95
CA LEU A 18 -5.31 -11.74 10.32
C LEU A 18 -5.21 -12.83 11.42
N PRO A 19 -5.77 -14.04 11.25
CA PRO A 19 -5.60 -15.13 12.22
C PRO A 19 -4.13 -15.55 12.43
N ILE A 20 -3.31 -15.47 11.38
CA ILE A 20 -1.87 -15.78 11.49
C ILE A 20 -1.17 -14.68 12.31
N GLY A 21 -1.52 -13.41 12.10
CA GLY A 21 -1.03 -12.31 12.91
C GLY A 21 -1.42 -12.46 14.39
N LEU A 22 -2.68 -12.82 14.65
CA LEU A 22 -3.15 -13.09 16.01
C LEU A 22 -2.42 -14.27 16.66
N LEU A 23 -2.16 -15.34 15.91
CA LEU A 23 -1.40 -16.49 16.41
C LEU A 23 0.05 -16.13 16.76
N LEU A 24 0.70 -15.29 15.95
CA LEU A 24 2.10 -14.88 16.15
C LEU A 24 2.27 -13.89 17.30
N PHE A 25 1.39 -12.88 17.38
CA PHE A 25 1.57 -11.75 18.31
C PHE A 25 0.68 -11.82 19.55
N GLN A 26 -0.35 -12.67 19.55
CA GLN A 26 -1.32 -12.85 20.64
C GLN A 26 -2.00 -11.55 21.11
N LYS A 27 -1.97 -10.50 20.27
CA LYS A 27 -2.50 -9.16 20.54
C LYS A 27 -3.10 -8.58 19.26
N ALA A 28 -4.22 -7.87 19.41
CA ALA A 28 -4.99 -7.24 18.33
C ALA A 28 -4.16 -6.24 17.49
N GLU A 29 -3.62 -5.21 18.15
CA GLU A 29 -2.84 -4.13 17.53
C GLU A 29 -1.69 -4.61 16.61
N PRO A 30 -0.74 -5.44 17.09
CA PRO A 30 0.34 -5.92 16.24
C PRO A 30 -0.12 -6.89 15.15
N ALA A 31 -1.20 -7.66 15.38
CA ALA A 31 -1.78 -8.52 14.36
C ALA A 31 -2.37 -7.72 13.20
N SER A 32 -3.17 -6.68 13.50
CA SER A 32 -3.75 -5.77 12.51
C SER A 32 -2.65 -5.07 11.70
N SER A 33 -1.62 -4.55 12.37
CA SER A 33 -0.48 -3.90 11.73
C SER A 33 0.27 -4.85 10.78
N TRP A 34 0.49 -6.10 11.21
CA TRP A 34 1.15 -7.12 10.39
C TRP A 34 0.32 -7.49 9.16
N THR A 35 -0.99 -7.64 9.30
CA THR A 35 -1.90 -7.91 8.18
C THR A 35 -1.89 -6.78 7.16
N ILE A 36 -1.94 -5.53 7.60
CA ILE A 36 -1.84 -4.35 6.73
C ILE A 36 -0.51 -4.35 5.98
N PHE A 37 0.60 -4.64 6.68
CA PHE A 37 1.94 -4.69 6.09
C PHE A 37 2.05 -5.75 4.98
N ILE A 38 1.65 -6.99 5.27
CA ILE A 38 1.73 -8.09 4.29
C ILE A 38 0.88 -7.81 3.05
N CYS A 39 -0.24 -7.11 3.17
CA CYS A 39 -1.12 -6.86 2.03
C CYS A 39 -0.68 -5.64 1.20
N SER A 40 -0.12 -4.63 1.85
CA SER A 40 0.34 -3.40 1.20
C SER A 40 1.72 -3.52 0.56
N ILE A 41 2.55 -4.50 0.93
CA ILE A 41 3.89 -4.65 0.33
C ILE A 41 3.85 -5.11 -1.14
N TRP A 42 2.87 -5.95 -1.53
CA TRP A 42 2.83 -6.51 -2.89
C TRP A 42 2.60 -5.46 -3.98
N PRO A 43 1.59 -4.56 -3.88
CA PRO A 43 1.42 -3.49 -4.87
C PRO A 43 2.68 -2.63 -5.02
N MET A 44 3.37 -2.33 -3.91
CA MET A 44 4.62 -1.56 -3.91
C MET A 44 5.70 -2.26 -4.72
N VAL A 45 5.98 -3.52 -4.40
CA VAL A 45 7.05 -4.30 -5.03
C VAL A 45 6.76 -4.52 -6.51
N ILE A 46 5.51 -4.87 -6.85
CA ILE A 46 5.11 -5.14 -8.24
C ILE A 46 5.23 -3.88 -9.10
N ASN A 47 4.69 -2.75 -8.65
CA ASN A 47 4.75 -1.51 -9.43
C ASN A 47 6.18 -0.99 -9.57
N THR A 48 6.99 -1.12 -8.52
CA THR A 48 8.41 -0.74 -8.58
C THR A 48 9.18 -1.64 -9.55
N ALA A 49 8.98 -2.96 -9.48
CA ALA A 49 9.64 -3.91 -10.37
C ALA A 49 9.23 -3.69 -11.84
N GLU A 50 7.96 -3.39 -12.08
CA GLU A 50 7.45 -3.04 -13.40
C GLU A 50 8.04 -1.71 -13.91
N GLY A 51 8.17 -0.71 -13.04
CA GLY A 51 8.84 0.55 -13.36
C GLY A 51 10.30 0.37 -13.77
N VAL A 52 11.06 -0.48 -13.07
CA VAL A 52 12.44 -0.82 -13.44
C VAL A 52 12.50 -1.48 -14.82
N ARG A 53 11.57 -2.39 -15.12
CA ARG A 53 11.54 -3.12 -16.41
C ARG A 53 11.20 -2.24 -17.61
N ARG A 54 10.51 -1.12 -17.40
CA ARG A 54 10.13 -0.18 -18.46
C ARG A 54 11.27 0.74 -18.90
N ILE A 55 12.37 0.79 -18.16
CA ILE A 55 13.52 1.62 -18.52
C ILE A 55 14.14 1.08 -19.82
N PRO A 56 14.28 1.90 -20.87
CA PRO A 56 14.93 1.47 -22.10
C PRO A 56 16.35 0.99 -21.83
N GLN A 57 16.74 -0.13 -22.44
CA GLN A 57 18.06 -0.71 -22.23
C GLN A 57 19.20 0.23 -22.65
N ASP A 58 18.92 1.20 -23.54
CA ASP A 58 19.88 2.20 -23.98
C ASP A 58 20.46 3.02 -22.82
N TYR A 59 19.66 3.39 -21.82
CA TYR A 59 20.15 4.08 -20.62
C TYR A 59 21.18 3.24 -19.84
N LEU A 60 20.96 1.93 -19.76
CA LEU A 60 21.87 1.00 -19.09
C LEU A 60 23.12 0.74 -19.94
N ASN A 61 22.98 0.71 -21.27
CA ASN A 61 24.10 0.54 -22.19
C ASN A 61 25.03 1.76 -22.18
N VAL A 62 24.48 2.98 -22.18
CA VAL A 62 25.25 4.23 -22.04
C VAL A 62 25.99 4.27 -20.71
N ALA A 63 25.34 3.89 -19.61
CA ALA A 63 25.97 3.79 -18.30
C ALA A 63 27.14 2.79 -18.29
N ARG A 64 27.02 1.68 -19.02
CA ARG A 64 28.07 0.66 -19.16
C ARG A 64 29.25 1.17 -19.99
N VAL A 65 28.98 1.90 -21.09
CA VAL A 65 30.02 2.53 -21.93
C VAL A 65 30.80 3.59 -21.13
N LEU A 66 30.11 4.39 -20.33
CA LEU A 66 30.72 5.40 -19.46
C LEU A 66 31.34 4.82 -18.17
N GLN A 67 31.32 3.48 -17.99
CA GLN A 67 31.82 2.78 -16.81
C GLN A 67 31.36 3.39 -15.48
N LEU A 68 30.10 3.81 -15.41
CA LEU A 68 29.53 4.38 -14.19
C LEU A 68 29.42 3.31 -13.10
N SER A 69 29.70 3.69 -11.85
CA SER A 69 29.51 2.79 -10.70
C SER A 69 28.03 2.45 -10.50
N GLU A 70 27.73 1.24 -10.02
CA GLU A 70 26.35 0.76 -9.81
C GLU A 70 25.54 1.72 -8.92
N TRP A 71 26.18 2.32 -7.91
CA TRP A 71 25.56 3.33 -7.06
C TRP A 71 25.16 4.61 -7.80
N THR A 72 25.99 5.05 -8.75
CA THR A 72 25.71 6.21 -9.59
C THR A 72 24.56 5.92 -10.54
N VAL A 73 24.55 4.74 -11.15
CA VAL A 73 23.44 4.27 -12.01
C VAL A 73 22.15 4.20 -11.21
N MET A 74 22.19 3.63 -10.00
CA MET A 74 21.02 3.52 -9.13
C MET A 74 20.44 4.89 -8.78
N ARG A 75 21.26 5.85 -8.31
CA ARG A 75 20.75 7.14 -7.84
C ARG A 75 20.42 8.13 -8.96
N ARG A 76 21.19 8.16 -10.06
CA ARG A 76 21.02 9.17 -11.12
C ARG A 76 20.18 8.71 -12.29
N ILE A 77 20.07 7.40 -12.51
CA ILE A 77 19.34 6.84 -13.66
C ILE A 77 18.10 6.10 -13.16
N LEU A 78 18.28 5.05 -12.36
CA LEU A 78 17.17 4.18 -11.94
C LEU A 78 16.18 4.92 -11.02
N PHE A 79 16.66 5.56 -9.96
CA PHE A 79 15.80 6.20 -8.96
C PHE A 79 14.84 7.26 -9.56
N PRO A 80 15.31 8.26 -10.33
CA PRO A 80 14.40 9.22 -10.95
C PRO A 80 13.48 8.58 -12.00
N ALA A 81 13.96 7.60 -12.78
CA ALA A 81 13.16 6.95 -13.81
C ALA A 81 12.03 6.06 -13.24
N VAL A 82 12.26 5.40 -12.10
CA VAL A 82 11.27 4.51 -11.46
C VAL A 82 10.37 5.28 -10.48
N LEU A 83 10.72 6.50 -10.09
CA LEU A 83 9.97 7.30 -9.11
C LEU A 83 8.46 7.38 -9.40
N PRO A 84 7.98 7.61 -10.65
CA PRO A 84 6.54 7.62 -10.94
C PRO A 84 5.87 6.26 -10.69
N ALA A 85 6.58 5.17 -10.97
CA ALA A 85 6.10 3.80 -10.72
C ALA A 85 6.07 3.47 -9.22
N VAL A 86 7.09 3.89 -8.47
CA VAL A 86 7.09 3.78 -6.99
C VAL A 86 5.89 4.52 -6.41
N LEU A 87 5.65 5.76 -6.84
CA LEU A 87 4.50 6.55 -6.37
C LEU A 87 3.15 5.90 -6.69
N THR A 88 3.05 5.26 -7.85
CA THR A 88 1.86 4.46 -8.20
C THR A 88 1.70 3.27 -7.26
N GLY A 89 2.80 2.58 -6.94
CA GLY A 89 2.84 1.51 -5.93
C GLY A 89 2.38 2.00 -4.56
N VAL A 90 2.95 3.09 -4.07
CA VAL A 90 2.58 3.75 -2.79
C VAL A 90 1.09 4.04 -2.73
N ARG A 91 0.53 4.65 -3.79
CA ARG A 91 -0.91 4.97 -3.86
C ARG A 91 -1.78 3.73 -3.68
N LEU A 92 -1.49 2.68 -4.44
CA LEU A 92 -2.25 1.42 -4.37
C LEU A 92 -2.11 0.76 -2.99
N SER A 93 -0.89 0.75 -2.45
CA SER A 93 -0.59 0.19 -1.13
C SER A 93 -1.36 0.88 -0.02
N ILE A 94 -1.48 2.22 -0.06
CA ILE A 94 -2.22 2.97 0.96
C ILE A 94 -3.73 2.78 0.82
N GLY A 95 -4.26 2.75 -0.40
CA GLY A 95 -5.69 2.45 -0.62
C GLY A 95 -6.07 1.07 -0.06
N ILE A 96 -5.23 0.07 -0.29
CA ILE A 96 -5.43 -1.27 0.30
C ILE A 96 -5.27 -1.23 1.83
N ALA A 97 -4.24 -0.57 2.35
CA ALA A 97 -4.03 -0.44 3.79
C ALA A 97 -5.24 0.20 4.50
N TRP A 98 -5.84 1.23 3.89
CA TRP A 98 -7.03 1.91 4.40
C TRP A 98 -8.26 1.02 4.47
N LEU A 99 -8.48 0.16 3.48
CA LEU A 99 -9.58 -0.79 3.51
C LEU A 99 -9.35 -1.89 4.56
N VAL A 100 -8.10 -2.34 4.67
CA VAL A 100 -7.72 -3.45 5.56
C VAL A 100 -7.73 -3.00 7.02
N ILE A 101 -7.29 -1.79 7.35
CA ILE A 101 -7.29 -1.29 8.73
C ILE A 101 -8.69 -1.25 9.31
N VAL A 102 -9.68 -0.72 8.57
CA VAL A 102 -11.07 -0.65 9.03
C VAL A 102 -11.61 -2.05 9.31
N ALA A 103 -11.42 -2.98 8.37
CA ALA A 103 -11.91 -4.34 8.54
C ALA A 103 -11.15 -5.12 9.63
N ALA A 104 -9.85 -4.86 9.82
CA ALA A 104 -9.07 -5.45 10.89
C ALA A 104 -9.56 -4.96 12.26
N GLU A 105 -9.77 -3.65 12.43
CA GLU A 105 -10.33 -3.04 13.65
C GLU A 105 -11.72 -3.61 13.99
N MET A 106 -12.56 -3.85 12.99
CA MET A 106 -13.87 -4.49 13.16
C MET A 106 -13.75 -5.90 13.76
N LEU A 107 -12.73 -6.68 13.35
CA LEU A 107 -12.57 -8.08 13.73
C LEU A 107 -11.80 -8.28 15.04
N THR A 108 -10.78 -7.46 15.32
CA THR A 108 -9.95 -7.62 16.51
C THR A 108 -10.55 -6.97 17.75
N GLY A 109 -11.39 -5.96 17.55
CA GLY A 109 -12.01 -5.18 18.62
C GLY A 109 -11.02 -4.34 19.43
N GLY A 110 -11.57 -3.45 20.27
CA GLY A 110 -10.79 -2.59 21.17
C GLY A 110 -10.90 -1.11 20.84
N LEU A 111 -10.04 -0.62 19.96
CA LEU A 111 -9.95 0.80 19.56
C LEU A 111 -10.09 0.92 18.04
N GLY A 112 -10.60 2.07 17.58
CA GLY A 112 -10.70 2.39 16.15
C GLY A 112 -12.11 2.59 15.63
N ILE A 113 -12.20 3.15 14.42
CA ILE A 113 -13.48 3.47 13.78
C ILE A 113 -14.18 2.18 13.33
N GLY A 114 -13.40 1.16 12.93
CA GLY A 114 -13.94 -0.16 12.59
C GLY A 114 -14.64 -0.81 13.79
N PHE A 115 -14.00 -0.76 14.96
CA PHE A 115 -14.63 -1.26 16.20
C PHE A 115 -15.89 -0.47 16.57
N TRP A 116 -15.87 0.86 16.38
CA TRP A 116 -17.05 1.68 16.65
C TRP A 116 -18.25 1.28 15.78
N ILE A 117 -18.05 1.04 14.49
CA ILE A 117 -19.11 0.52 13.59
C ILE A 117 -19.69 -0.79 14.12
N TRP A 118 -18.83 -1.70 14.55
CA TRP A 118 -19.26 -2.99 15.07
C TRP A 118 -20.07 -2.84 16.37
N ASN A 119 -19.67 -1.91 17.23
CA ASN A 119 -20.39 -1.61 18.47
C ASN A 119 -21.78 -1.01 18.19
N GLU A 120 -21.87 -0.05 17.27
CA GLU A 120 -23.15 0.58 16.92
C GLU A 120 -24.10 -0.38 16.19
N TRP A 121 -23.56 -1.33 15.42
CA TRP A 121 -24.32 -2.44 14.87
C TRP A 121 -25.00 -3.27 15.98
N ASN A 122 -24.26 -3.61 17.04
CA ASN A 122 -24.82 -4.34 18.18
C ASN A 122 -25.83 -3.50 18.98
N ASN A 123 -25.68 -2.18 19.01
CA ASN A 123 -26.63 -1.25 19.61
C ASN A 123 -27.85 -0.95 18.72
N LEU A 124 -27.90 -1.51 17.50
CA LEU A 124 -28.93 -1.24 16.48
C LEU A 124 -29.07 0.25 16.12
N ASN A 125 -28.01 1.04 16.35
CA ASN A 125 -28.02 2.46 16.05
C ASN A 125 -27.47 2.72 14.64
N VAL A 126 -28.37 2.67 13.66
CA VAL A 126 -28.04 2.85 12.25
C VAL A 126 -27.57 4.27 11.93
N GLU A 127 -28.03 5.28 12.69
CA GLU A 127 -27.62 6.68 12.51
C GLU A 127 -26.10 6.84 12.71
N ASN A 128 -25.57 6.28 13.80
CA ASN A 128 -24.14 6.32 14.08
C ASN A 128 -23.31 5.53 13.07
N ILE A 129 -23.82 4.41 12.55
CA ILE A 129 -23.15 3.63 11.50
C ILE A 129 -23.00 4.47 10.22
N ILE A 130 -24.05 5.20 9.83
CA ILE A 130 -24.00 6.08 8.65
C ILE A 130 -22.96 7.19 8.85
N ILE A 131 -22.92 7.80 10.04
CA ILE A 131 -21.91 8.81 10.38
C ILE A 131 -20.49 8.23 10.27
N ALA A 132 -20.27 7.02 10.78
CA ALA A 132 -18.98 6.33 10.69
C ALA A 132 -18.55 6.10 9.24
N ILE A 133 -19.47 5.64 8.37
CA ILE A 133 -19.21 5.42 6.94
C ILE A 133 -18.81 6.74 6.26
N VAL A 134 -19.50 7.84 6.57
CA VAL A 134 -19.15 9.16 6.03
C VAL A 134 -17.76 9.59 6.48
N ILE A 135 -17.43 9.42 7.76
CA ILE A 135 -16.09 9.76 8.30
C ILE A 135 -15.01 8.94 7.59
N ILE A 136 -15.20 7.62 7.44
CA ILE A 136 -14.25 6.76 6.72
C ILE A 136 -14.08 7.21 5.27
N GLY A 137 -15.19 7.54 4.60
CA GLY A 137 -15.16 8.04 3.22
C GLY A 137 -14.37 9.34 3.10
N VAL A 138 -14.62 10.31 3.98
CA VAL A 138 -13.93 11.61 3.98
C VAL A 138 -12.44 11.44 4.29
N VAL A 139 -12.08 10.68 5.31
CA VAL A 139 -10.66 10.45 5.66
C VAL A 139 -9.95 9.70 4.54
N GLY A 140 -10.57 8.67 3.96
CA GLY A 140 -10.03 7.96 2.81
C GLY A 140 -9.79 8.89 1.61
N LEU A 141 -10.74 9.76 1.30
CA LEU A 141 -10.59 10.77 0.24
C LEU A 141 -9.47 11.76 0.53
N LEU A 142 -9.33 12.23 1.77
CA LEU A 142 -8.25 13.14 2.16
C LEU A 142 -6.88 12.47 2.04
N LEU A 143 -6.75 11.20 2.43
CA LEU A 143 -5.53 10.42 2.26
C LEU A 143 -5.18 10.26 0.78
N GLU A 144 -6.15 9.89 -0.06
CA GLU A 144 -5.96 9.75 -1.51
C GLU A 144 -5.52 11.08 -2.14
N GLN A 145 -6.20 12.19 -1.80
CA GLN A 145 -5.85 13.52 -2.31
C GLN A 145 -4.48 14.00 -1.84
N GLY A 146 -4.14 13.79 -0.56
CA GLY A 146 -2.82 14.10 -0.02
C GLY A 146 -1.70 13.38 -0.77
N LEU A 147 -1.90 12.09 -1.07
CA LEU A 147 -0.95 11.33 -1.87
C LEU A 147 -0.86 11.80 -3.31
N MET A 148 -1.98 12.14 -3.94
CA MET A 148 -1.98 12.70 -5.29
C MET A 148 -1.22 14.03 -5.36
N LEU A 149 -1.35 14.89 -4.35
CA LEU A 149 -0.61 16.16 -4.27
C LEU A 149 0.90 15.91 -4.16
N ILE A 150 1.31 14.96 -3.33
CA ILE A 150 2.71 14.54 -3.20
C ILE A 150 3.21 13.98 -4.54
N ALA A 151 2.46 13.07 -5.15
CA ALA A 151 2.83 12.45 -6.41
C ALA A 151 3.01 13.50 -7.53
N ARG A 152 2.10 14.48 -7.62
CA ARG A 152 2.20 15.60 -8.58
C ARG A 152 3.43 16.46 -8.40
N ARG A 153 3.93 16.61 -7.17
CA ARG A 153 5.14 17.38 -6.87
C ARG A 153 6.41 16.70 -7.38
N PHE A 154 6.43 15.37 -7.40
CA PHE A 154 7.55 14.56 -7.87
C PHE A 154 7.46 14.19 -9.36
N SER A 155 6.27 14.18 -9.95
CA SER A 155 6.07 13.92 -11.39
C SER A 155 6.44 15.11 -12.29
N TRP A 156 7.12 16.13 -11.77
CA TRP A 156 7.53 17.36 -12.48
C TRP A 156 8.85 17.17 -13.27
N GLN A 157 8.99 16.07 -14.01
CA GLN A 157 10.09 15.87 -14.99
C GLN A 157 9.62 15.33 -16.35
N GLU A 158 8.32 15.39 -16.64
CA GLU A 158 7.76 15.03 -17.96
C GLU A 158 7.25 16.27 -18.72
N LYS A 159 8.12 17.29 -18.83
CA LYS A 159 8.02 18.33 -19.86
C LYS A 159 9.37 18.56 -20.50
#